data_AF-A0A1H5YKN6-F1
#
_entry.id   AF-A0A1H5YKN6-F1
#
_cell.length_a   1.000
_cell.length_b   1.000
_cell.length_c   1.000
_cell.angle_alpha   90.00
_cell.angle_beta   90.00
_cell.angle_gamma   90.00
#
_symmetry.space_group_name_H-M   'P 1'
#
loop_
_entity.id
_entity.type
_entity.pdbx_description
1 polymer ?
#
loop_
_entity_poly.entity_id
_entity_poly.type
_entity_poly.pdbx_seq_one_letter_code
_entity_poly.pdbx_strand_id
1 'polypeptide(L)'
;MKRELEELLFSRYPKILEGCQQEGLGIADGWFTLVDTLCRDLQHLTDNGRGAQVKAYQVKAKFAQLRFYAGGGDSFQKGMIYMASQLASRTCEECGAPGEPCERDYAWFILCPVHAQSRSSK
;
A
#
# COMPACT_ATOMS: atom_id res chain seq x y z
N MET A 1 -1.67 10.20 2.19
CA MET A 1 -0.89 9.91 3.40
C MET A 1 -0.27 11.21 3.91
N LYS A 2 0.01 11.34 5.21
CA LYS A 2 0.86 12.42 5.76
C LYS A 2 2.23 12.41 5.10
N ARG A 3 2.74 13.61 4.80
CA ARG A 3 3.98 13.78 4.03
C ARG A 3 5.18 13.11 4.71
N GLU A 4 5.29 13.20 6.04
CA GLU A 4 6.39 12.60 6.78
C GLU A 4 6.43 11.06 6.70
N LEU A 5 5.26 10.41 6.60
CA LEU A 5 5.18 8.96 6.44
C LEU A 5 5.58 8.54 5.03
N GLU A 6 5.17 9.31 4.03
CA GLU A 6 5.53 9.06 2.64
C GLU A 6 7.03 9.24 2.40
N GLU A 7 7.62 10.35 2.88
CA GLU A 7 9.06 10.60 2.83
C GLU A 7 9.85 9.49 3.53
N LEU A 8 9.32 8.97 4.66
CA LEU A 8 9.93 7.85 5.37
C LEU A 8 9.94 6.56 4.54
N LEU A 9 8.85 6.24 3.81
CA LEU A 9 8.82 5.08 2.91
C LEU A 9 9.83 5.23 1.78
N PHE A 10 9.89 6.41 1.14
CA PHE A 10 10.87 6.66 0.08
C PHE A 10 12.31 6.56 0.56
N SER A 11 12.60 7.09 1.77
CA SER A 11 13.92 6.99 2.39
C SER A 11 14.32 5.56 2.73
N ARG A 12 13.38 4.74 3.22
CA ARG A 12 13.65 3.34 3.61
C ARG A 12 13.81 2.41 2.42
N TYR A 13 13.04 2.62 1.35
CA TYR A 13 12.96 1.68 0.22
C TYR A 13 13.27 2.34 -1.12
N PRO A 14 14.40 3.05 -1.29
CA PRO A 14 14.69 3.79 -2.52
C PRO A 14 14.79 2.84 -3.73
N LYS A 15 15.37 1.64 -3.57
CA LYS A 15 15.49 0.64 -4.66
C LYS A 15 14.14 0.13 -5.18
N ILE A 16 13.10 0.19 -4.35
CA ILE A 16 11.74 -0.27 -4.70
C ILE A 16 10.90 0.90 -5.18
N LEU A 17 10.93 2.04 -4.48
CA LEU A 17 9.95 3.12 -4.65
C LEU A 17 10.44 4.32 -5.48
N GLU A 18 11.67 4.28 -6.01
CA GLU A 18 12.23 5.32 -6.90
C GLU A 18 11.24 5.73 -8.00
N GLY A 19 10.62 4.74 -8.67
CA GLY A 19 9.65 4.98 -9.75
C GLY A 19 8.35 5.65 -9.34
N CYS A 20 8.07 5.79 -8.03
CA CYS A 20 6.87 6.42 -7.51
C CYS A 20 7.10 7.86 -7.01
N GLN A 21 8.35 8.34 -6.95
CA GLN A 21 8.67 9.62 -6.29
C GLN A 21 8.05 10.86 -6.96
N GLN A 22 7.86 10.83 -8.29
CA GLN A 22 7.29 11.97 -9.01
C GLN A 22 5.79 12.18 -8.73
N GLU A 23 5.04 11.08 -8.63
CA GLU A 23 3.58 11.10 -8.46
C GLU A 23 3.14 10.91 -6.99
N GLY A 24 4.06 10.47 -6.13
CA GLY A 24 3.76 10.09 -4.75
C GLY A 24 3.05 8.75 -4.63
N LEU A 25 2.67 8.40 -3.40
CA LEU A 25 1.92 7.22 -3.06
C LEU A 25 0.44 7.60 -2.89
N GLY A 26 -0.43 7.04 -3.73
CA GLY A 26 -1.87 7.29 -3.71
C GLY A 26 -2.61 6.50 -2.63
N ILE A 27 -2.08 6.44 -1.41
CA ILE A 27 -2.63 5.67 -0.28
C ILE A 27 -2.79 6.55 0.96
N ALA A 28 -3.63 6.14 1.90
CA ALA A 28 -3.84 6.82 3.18
C ALA A 28 -3.01 6.19 4.31
N ASP A 29 -2.96 6.89 5.46
CA ASP A 29 -2.04 6.59 6.57
C ASP A 29 -2.20 5.18 7.14
N GLY A 30 -3.42 4.68 7.18
CA GLY A 30 -3.75 3.37 7.71
C GLY A 30 -3.10 2.20 6.98
N TRP A 31 -2.64 2.41 5.74
CA TRP A 31 -1.92 1.40 4.97
C TRP A 31 -0.40 1.55 5.04
N PHE A 32 0.14 2.53 5.78
CA PHE A 32 1.58 2.74 5.94
C PHE A 32 2.29 1.46 6.39
N THR A 33 1.87 0.87 7.52
CA THR A 33 2.54 -0.31 8.11
C THR A 33 2.52 -1.52 7.17
N LEU A 34 1.43 -1.68 6.41
CA LEU A 34 1.28 -2.76 5.44
C LEU A 34 2.25 -2.59 4.27
N VAL A 35 2.38 -1.38 3.72
CA VAL A 35 3.31 -1.09 2.63
C VAL A 35 4.76 -1.10 3.11
N ASP A 36 5.06 -0.56 4.29
CA ASP A 36 6.37 -0.63 4.93
C ASP A 36 6.83 -2.09 5.10
N THR A 37 5.96 -2.93 5.66
CA THR A 37 6.23 -4.35 5.86
C THR A 37 6.43 -5.09 4.54
N LEU A 38 5.58 -4.85 3.55
CA LEU A 38 5.73 -5.43 2.22
C LEU A 38 7.09 -5.06 1.61
N CYS A 39 7.43 -3.77 1.56
CA CYS A 39 8.68 -3.30 0.98
C CYS A 39 9.91 -3.85 1.71
N ARG A 40 9.88 -3.88 3.05
CA ARG A 40 10.95 -4.48 3.87
C ARG A 40 11.20 -5.93 3.49
N ASP A 41 10.14 -6.74 3.44
CA ASP A 41 10.28 -8.17 3.24
C ASP A 41 10.67 -8.48 1.77
N LEU A 42 10.16 -7.70 0.80
CA LEU A 42 10.59 -7.80 -0.61
C LEU A 42 12.08 -7.46 -0.79
N GLN A 43 12.55 -6.38 -0.15
CA GLN A 43 13.96 -6.00 -0.22
C GLN A 43 14.84 -7.02 0.50
N HIS A 44 14.40 -7.54 1.65
CA HIS A 44 15.11 -8.57 2.39
C HIS A 44 15.33 -9.83 1.54
N LEU A 45 14.31 -10.31 0.83
CA LEU A 45 14.47 -11.46 -0.08
C LEU A 45 15.47 -11.18 -1.20
N THR A 46 15.40 -9.98 -1.78
CA THR A 46 16.31 -9.55 -2.84
C THR A 46 17.76 -9.51 -2.34
N ASP A 47 18.00 -8.87 -1.21
CA ASP A 47 19.36 -8.69 -0.65
C ASP A 47 19.99 -10.03 -0.22
N ASN A 48 19.17 -11.04 0.09
CA ASN A 48 19.64 -12.39 0.40
C ASN A 48 19.72 -13.32 -0.82
N GLY A 49 19.57 -12.80 -2.04
CA GLY A 49 19.64 -13.61 -3.27
C GLY A 49 18.49 -14.61 -3.44
N ARG A 50 17.37 -14.39 -2.73
CA ARG A 50 16.18 -15.26 -2.72
C ARG A 50 15.04 -14.72 -3.59
N GLY A 51 15.29 -13.68 -4.37
CA GLY A 51 14.33 -13.06 -5.27
C GLY A 51 14.99 -11.98 -6.13
N ALA A 52 14.29 -11.56 -7.19
CA ALA A 52 14.75 -10.47 -8.05
C ALA A 52 14.40 -9.12 -7.43
N GLN A 53 15.16 -8.07 -7.78
CA GLN A 53 14.82 -6.70 -7.35
C GLN A 53 13.45 -6.30 -7.87
N VAL A 54 12.54 -6.01 -6.94
CA VAL A 54 11.24 -5.43 -7.25
C VAL A 54 11.39 -3.93 -7.41
N LYS A 55 10.77 -3.36 -8.43
CA LYS A 55 10.71 -1.91 -8.66
C LYS A 55 9.26 -1.49 -8.89
N ALA A 56 8.71 -0.75 -7.95
CA ALA A 56 7.37 -0.17 -8.07
C ALA A 56 7.40 1.04 -9.01
N TYR A 57 6.39 1.14 -9.86
CA TYR A 57 6.13 2.33 -10.67
C TYR A 57 4.88 3.06 -10.20
N GLN A 58 3.94 2.39 -9.53
CA GLN A 58 2.81 3.04 -8.87
C GLN A 58 2.37 2.26 -7.63
N VAL A 59 2.06 2.97 -6.54
CA VAL A 59 1.41 2.42 -5.35
C VAL A 59 0.21 3.29 -5.02
N LYS A 60 -1.00 2.72 -5.10
CA LYS A 60 -2.24 3.50 -4.89
C LYS A 60 -3.41 2.66 -4.43
N ALA A 61 -4.39 3.29 -3.79
CA ALA A 61 -5.72 2.75 -3.59
C ALA A 61 -6.51 2.81 -4.90
N LYS A 62 -7.18 1.71 -5.26
CA LYS A 62 -8.13 1.68 -6.37
C LYS A 62 -9.18 0.59 -6.14
N PHE A 63 -10.45 0.98 -6.12
CA PHE A 63 -11.59 0.10 -5.87
C PHE A 63 -11.46 -0.67 -4.54
N ALA A 64 -11.27 0.06 -3.42
CA ALA A 64 -11.11 -0.52 -2.09
C ALA A 64 -9.99 -1.59 -1.97
N GLN A 65 -8.94 -1.47 -2.78
CA GLN A 65 -7.80 -2.39 -2.81
C GLN A 65 -6.50 -1.61 -2.98
N LEU A 66 -5.42 -2.15 -2.39
CA LEU A 66 -4.07 -1.70 -2.69
C LEU A 66 -3.65 -2.22 -4.08
N ARG A 67 -3.22 -1.30 -4.94
CA ARG A 67 -2.52 -1.59 -6.20
C ARG A 67 -1.05 -1.27 -6.02
N PHE A 68 -0.23 -2.32 -5.96
CA PHE A 68 1.22 -2.22 -5.96
C PHE A 68 1.74 -2.68 -7.31
N TYR A 69 1.86 -1.74 -8.23
CA TYR A 69 2.26 -2.03 -9.60
C TYR A 69 3.80 -1.99 -9.69
N ALA A 70 4.39 -3.15 -9.98
CA ALA A 70 5.82 -3.32 -9.98
C ALA A 70 6.33 -4.20 -11.12
N GLY A 71 7.55 -3.89 -11.58
CA GLY A 71 8.36 -4.74 -12.44
C GLY A 71 9.37 -5.55 -11.64
N GLY A 72 9.95 -6.56 -12.29
CA GLY A 72 10.83 -7.53 -11.64
C GLY A 72 10.04 -8.52 -10.77
N GLY A 73 10.68 -9.00 -9.70
CA GLY A 73 10.12 -9.95 -8.74
C GLY A 73 9.85 -11.36 -9.30
N ASP A 74 10.03 -12.36 -8.44
CA ASP A 74 9.64 -13.75 -8.73
C ASP A 74 8.17 -14.03 -8.35
N SER A 75 7.73 -15.29 -8.52
CA SER A 75 6.36 -15.71 -8.19
C SER A 75 6.03 -15.58 -6.70
N PHE A 76 7.00 -15.78 -5.81
CA PHE A 76 6.80 -15.66 -4.37
C PHE A 76 6.61 -14.20 -3.96
N GLN A 77 7.48 -13.30 -4.44
CA GLN A 77 7.37 -11.86 -4.24
C GLN A 77 6.05 -11.30 -4.80
N LYS A 78 5.61 -11.79 -5.97
CA LYS A 78 4.28 -11.46 -6.52
C LYS A 78 3.14 -11.97 -5.64
N GLY A 79 3.30 -13.15 -5.04
CA GLY A 79 2.37 -13.67 -4.04
C GLY A 79 2.28 -12.81 -2.78
N MET A 80 3.41 -12.26 -2.31
CA MET A 80 3.43 -11.32 -1.18
C MET A 80 2.69 -10.03 -1.50
N ILE A 81 2.91 -9.46 -2.69
CA ILE A 81 2.18 -8.29 -3.18
C ILE A 81 0.67 -8.57 -3.24
N TYR A 82 0.29 -9.73 -3.76
CA TYR A 82 -1.12 -10.15 -3.79
C TYR A 82 -1.72 -10.26 -2.40
N MET A 83 -1.03 -10.92 -1.46
CA MET A 83 -1.45 -11.04 -0.07
C MET A 83 -1.61 -9.67 0.60
N ALA A 84 -0.66 -8.77 0.42
CA ALA A 84 -0.75 -7.40 0.94
C ALA A 84 -1.99 -6.67 0.39
N SER A 85 -2.34 -6.88 -0.88
CA SER A 85 -3.58 -6.35 -1.47
C SER A 85 -4.85 -6.92 -0.81
N GLN A 86 -4.86 -8.22 -0.49
CA GLN A 86 -5.97 -8.86 0.23
C GLN A 86 -6.09 -8.39 1.68
N LEU A 87 -4.97 -8.12 2.35
CA LEU A 87 -4.98 -7.56 3.71
C LEU A 87 -5.47 -6.10 3.70
N ALA A 88 -5.02 -5.32 2.72
CA ALA A 88 -5.47 -3.94 2.54
C ALA A 88 -6.98 -3.86 2.31
N SER A 89 -7.57 -4.81 1.58
CA SER A 89 -9.03 -4.88 1.34
C SER A 89 -9.88 -5.18 2.59
N ARG A 90 -9.24 -5.38 3.75
CA ARG A 90 -9.87 -5.59 5.07
C ARG A 90 -9.34 -4.64 6.14
N THR A 91 -8.52 -3.68 5.75
CA THR A 91 -7.82 -2.76 6.65
C THR A 91 -8.26 -1.33 6.33
N CYS A 92 -8.72 -0.59 7.34
CA CYS A 92 -9.13 0.80 7.21
C CYS A 92 -8.00 1.64 6.63
N GLU A 93 -8.28 2.33 5.53
CA GLU A 93 -7.34 3.20 4.82
C GLU A 93 -6.82 4.35 5.68
N GLU A 94 -7.62 4.85 6.62
CA GLU A 94 -7.27 6.03 7.43
C GLU A 94 -6.43 5.67 8.68
N CYS A 95 -6.73 4.56 9.36
CA CYS A 95 -6.08 4.24 10.65
C CYS A 95 -5.50 2.84 10.80
N GLY A 96 -5.72 1.93 9.84
CA GLY A 96 -5.17 0.57 9.90
C GLY A 96 -5.95 -0.42 10.77
N ALA A 97 -7.04 0.00 11.43
CA ALA A 97 -7.96 -0.91 12.12
C ALA A 97 -8.71 -1.80 11.11
N PRO A 98 -9.32 -2.93 11.52
CA PRO A 98 -10.20 -3.70 10.65
C PRO A 98 -11.29 -2.82 10.03
N GLY A 99 -11.52 -2.98 8.72
CA GLY A 99 -12.47 -2.18 7.96
C GLY A 99 -13.26 -2.99 6.96
N GLU A 100 -14.37 -2.42 6.52
CA GLU A 100 -15.27 -3.00 5.52
C GLU A 100 -15.38 -2.09 4.29
N PRO A 101 -15.72 -2.66 3.11
CA PRO A 101 -15.99 -1.89 1.90
C PRO A 101 -17.08 -0.84 2.12
N CYS A 102 -16.76 0.38 1.72
CA CYS A 102 -17.66 1.54 1.78
C CYS A 102 -17.64 2.24 0.42
N GLU A 103 -18.82 2.57 -0.10
CA GLU A 103 -18.96 3.37 -1.32
C GLU A 103 -19.45 4.79 -0.96
N ARG A 104 -18.77 5.82 -1.47
CA ARG A 104 -19.14 7.25 -1.32
C ARG A 104 -18.71 8.01 -2.57
N ASP A 105 -19.56 8.88 -3.10
CA ASP A 105 -19.27 9.72 -4.27
C ASP A 105 -18.67 8.96 -5.46
N TYR A 106 -19.22 7.78 -5.76
CA TYR A 106 -18.74 6.86 -6.80
C TYR A 106 -17.32 6.32 -6.59
N ALA A 107 -16.78 6.44 -5.38
CA ALA A 107 -15.48 5.92 -4.97
C ALA A 107 -15.63 4.85 -3.88
N TRP A 108 -14.72 3.88 -3.90
CA TRP A 108 -14.72 2.72 -3.03
C TRP A 108 -13.52 2.74 -2.08
N PHE A 109 -13.79 2.56 -0.80
CA PHE A 109 -12.83 2.61 0.29
C PHE A 109 -12.97 1.40 1.21
N ILE A 110 -11.93 1.11 1.99
CA ILE A 110 -12.04 0.27 3.19
C ILE A 110 -11.96 1.15 4.42
N LEU A 111 -13.02 1.16 5.25
CA LEU A 111 -13.09 2.01 6.44
C LEU A 111 -13.58 1.22 7.65
N CYS A 112 -13.05 1.55 8.82
CA CYS A 112 -13.63 1.09 10.09
C CYS A 112 -14.91 1.89 10.39
N PRO A 113 -15.78 1.42 11.32
CA PRO A 113 -17.05 2.10 11.62
C PRO A 113 -16.90 3.59 11.97
N VAL A 114 -15.84 3.95 12.69
CA VAL A 114 -15.56 5.35 13.08
C VAL A 114 -15.30 6.23 11.85
N HIS A 115 -14.40 5.81 10.96
CA HIS A 115 -14.07 6.59 9.76
C HIS A 115 -15.14 6.52 8.68
N ALA A 116 -15.90 5.42 8.61
CA ALA A 116 -17.06 5.31 7.73
C ALA A 116 -18.15 6.32 8.10
N GLN A 117 -18.34 6.57 9.40
CA GLN A 117 -19.27 7.59 9.90
C GLN A 117 -18.75 9.01 9.65
N SER A 118 -17.46 9.28 9.90
CA SER A 118 -16.89 10.63 9.71
C SER A 118 -16.79 11.06 8.24
N ARG A 119 -16.74 10.10 7.30
CA ARG A 119 -16.81 10.34 5.85
C ARG A 119 -18.23 10.36 5.30
N SER A 120 -19.26 10.24 6.15
CA SER A 120 -20.65 10.43 5.72
C SER A 120 -20.83 11.89 5.30
N SER A 121 -21.26 12.12 4.06
CA SER A 121 -21.39 13.43 3.43
C SER A 121 -22.09 14.47 4.32
N LYS A 122 -21.61 15.71 4.23
CA LYS A 122 -22.47 16.89 4.43
C LYS A 122 -23.61 16.88 3.42
#